data_AF-A0A167LFH7-F1
#
_entry.id   AF-A0A167LFH7-F1
#
_cell.length_a   1.000
_cell.length_b   1.000
_cell.length_c   1.000
_cell.angle_alpha   90.00
_cell.angle_beta   90.00
_cell.angle_gamma   90.00
#
_symmetry.space_group_name_H-M   'P 1'
#
loop_
_entity.id
_entity.type
_entity.pdbx_description
1 polymer ?
#
loop_
_entity_poly.entity_id
_entity_poly.type
_entity_poly.pdbx_seq_one_letter_code
_entity_poly.pdbx_strand_id
1 'polypeptide(L)'
;MSSPTSLYRSLLRELRKSAVTPRPSRSKAIISHLRLLFTSESLTPQEREKDAQNTLTFLRSQRTHKDLLQRYNPLSDLTPEERVRATARRVGLDTPVEHVEPSKAEHS
;
A
#
# COMPACT_ATOMS: atom_id res chain seq x y z
N MET A 1 25.25 -18.71 5.69
CA MET A 1 25.07 -18.22 4.32
C MET A 1 23.75 -18.78 3.80
N SER A 2 22.75 -17.93 3.53
CA SER A 2 21.45 -18.42 3.03
C SER A 2 21.63 -18.82 1.58
N SER A 3 21.19 -20.02 1.18
CA SER A 3 21.28 -20.41 -0.23
C SER A 3 20.54 -19.39 -1.11
N PRO A 4 21.05 -19.02 -2.30
CA PRO A 4 20.38 -18.07 -3.20
C PRO A 4 18.94 -18.50 -3.53
N THR A 5 18.69 -19.81 -3.58
CA THR A 5 17.34 -20.38 -3.79
C THR A 5 16.41 -20.16 -2.59
N SER A 6 16.93 -20.28 -1.37
CA SER A 6 16.23 -19.99 -0.11
C SER A 6 15.84 -18.52 -0.02
N LEU A 7 16.77 -17.63 -0.38
CA LEU A 7 16.57 -16.19 -0.37
C LEU A 7 15.51 -15.76 -1.40
N TYR A 8 15.62 -16.25 -2.63
CA TYR A 8 14.63 -16.00 -3.68
C TYR A 8 13.22 -16.46 -3.28
N ARG A 9 13.10 -17.68 -2.72
CA ARG A 9 11.82 -18.20 -2.21
C ARG A 9 11.24 -17.35 -1.09
N SER A 10 12.08 -16.86 -0.19
CA SER A 10 11.68 -15.99 0.91
C SER A 10 11.14 -14.66 0.39
N LEU A 11 11.79 -14.08 -0.61
CA LEU A 11 11.38 -12.83 -1.26
C LEU A 11 10.04 -12.99 -1.98
N LEU A 12 9.85 -14.06 -2.76
CA LEU A 12 8.56 -14.34 -3.39
C LEU A 12 7.43 -14.57 -2.38
N ARG A 13 7.71 -15.21 -1.25
CA ARG A 13 6.73 -15.39 -0.17
C ARG A 13 6.37 -14.06 0.46
N GLU A 14 7.35 -13.18 0.71
CA GLU A 14 7.08 -11.87 1.30
C GLU A 14 6.30 -10.96 0.35
N LEU A 15 6.66 -10.94 -0.94
CA LEU A 15 5.90 -10.22 -1.97
C LEU A 15 4.43 -10.68 -2.00
N ARG A 16 4.18 -11.98 -1.82
CA ARG A 16 2.80 -12.51 -1.77
C ARG A 16 2.04 -12.08 -0.52
N LYS A 17 2.73 -11.84 0.60
CA LYS A 17 2.14 -11.36 1.87
C LYS A 17 1.90 -9.85 1.86
N SER A 18 2.73 -9.09 1.17
CA SER A 18 2.58 -7.63 1.03
C SER A 18 1.66 -7.21 -0.11
N ALA A 19 1.28 -8.14 -1.00
CA ALA A 19 0.40 -7.86 -2.13
C ALA A 19 -1.00 -7.42 -1.68
N VAL A 20 -1.39 -6.21 -2.09
CA VAL A 20 -2.74 -5.66 -1.90
C VAL A 20 -3.73 -6.24 -2.90
N THR A 21 -3.26 -6.62 -4.10
CA THR A 21 -4.11 -7.10 -5.18
C THR A 21 -4.33 -8.62 -5.14
N PRO A 22 -5.55 -9.09 -5.51
CA PRO A 22 -5.86 -10.51 -5.61
C PRO A 22 -4.98 -11.18 -6.67
N ARG A 23 -4.72 -12.49 -6.48
CA ARG A 23 -3.77 -13.26 -7.30
C ARG A 23 -3.91 -13.11 -8.83
N PRO A 24 -5.12 -13.14 -9.42
CA PRO A 24 -5.27 -13.06 -10.88
C PRO A 24 -4.88 -11.69 -11.46
N SER A 25 -5.00 -10.60 -10.69
CA SER A 25 -4.68 -9.24 -11.15
C SER A 25 -3.26 -8.79 -10.78
N ARG A 26 -2.41 -9.70 -10.30
CA ARG A 26 -1.03 -9.36 -9.94
C ARG A 26 -0.19 -9.14 -11.18
N SER A 27 0.54 -8.04 -11.19
CA SER A 27 1.51 -7.75 -12.25
C SER A 27 2.59 -8.84 -12.29
N LYS A 28 2.63 -9.58 -13.40
CA LYS A 28 3.69 -10.55 -13.69
C LYS A 28 5.05 -9.86 -13.89
N ALA A 29 5.04 -8.58 -14.29
CA ALA A 29 6.25 -7.79 -14.52
C ALA A 29 7.14 -7.70 -13.28
N ILE A 30 6.54 -7.60 -12.09
CA ILE A 30 7.29 -7.54 -10.81
C ILE A 30 8.06 -8.84 -10.58
N ILE A 31 7.43 -9.99 -10.83
CA ILE A 31 8.08 -11.31 -10.66
C ILE A 31 9.18 -11.49 -11.71
N SER A 32 8.96 -11.04 -12.95
CA SER A 32 9.97 -11.06 -14.01
C SER A 32 11.16 -10.17 -13.68
N HIS A 33 10.93 -8.95 -13.16
CA HIS A 33 12.00 -8.06 -12.71
C HIS A 33 12.80 -8.66 -11.57
N LEU A 34 12.12 -9.24 -10.58
CA LEU A 34 12.80 -9.96 -9.49
C LEU A 34 13.64 -11.11 -10.02
N ARG A 35 13.17 -11.86 -11.02
CA ARG A 35 13.99 -12.89 -11.65
C ARG A 35 15.21 -12.28 -12.33
N LEU A 36 15.04 -11.19 -13.08
CA LEU A 36 16.13 -10.50 -13.77
C LEU A 36 17.23 -10.03 -12.80
N LEU A 37 16.85 -9.48 -11.65
CA LEU A 37 17.81 -9.04 -10.61
C LEU A 37 18.68 -10.19 -10.07
N PHE A 38 18.14 -11.42 -10.04
CA PHE A 38 18.90 -12.58 -9.60
C PHE A 38 19.71 -13.23 -10.72
N THR A 39 19.30 -13.05 -11.98
CA THR A 39 19.99 -13.62 -13.15
C THR A 39 20.93 -12.64 -13.85
N SER A 40 20.91 -11.35 -13.51
CA SER A 40 21.75 -10.34 -14.16
C SER A 40 23.22 -10.63 -13.90
N GLU A 41 24.01 -10.65 -14.97
CA GLU A 41 25.45 -10.88 -14.91
C GLU A 41 26.26 -9.63 -14.54
N SER A 42 25.64 -8.46 -14.53
CA SER A 42 26.27 -7.18 -14.22
C SER A 42 26.74 -7.03 -12.77
N LEU A 43 26.27 -7.89 -11.86
CA LEU A 43 26.55 -7.83 -10.43
C LEU A 43 27.28 -9.09 -9.96
N THR A 44 28.24 -8.91 -9.05
CA THR A 44 28.90 -10.04 -8.40
C THR A 44 27.88 -10.87 -7.60
N PRO A 45 28.13 -12.18 -7.37
CA PRO A 45 27.24 -13.01 -6.57
C PRO A 45 26.96 -12.44 -5.17
N GLN A 46 27.96 -11.82 -4.55
CA GLN A 46 27.88 -11.20 -3.22
C GLN A 46 26.99 -9.96 -3.23
N GLU A 47 27.11 -9.10 -4.24
CA GLU A 47 26.24 -7.92 -4.40
C GLU A 47 24.79 -8.34 -4.64
N ARG A 48 24.55 -9.34 -5.48
CA ARG A 48 23.20 -9.89 -5.70
C ARG A 48 22.58 -10.42 -4.42
N GLU A 49 23.35 -11.15 -3.61
CA GLU A 49 22.86 -11.64 -2.32
C GLU A 49 22.50 -10.48 -1.38
N LYS A 50 23.37 -9.47 -1.30
CA LYS A 50 23.14 -8.28 -0.47
C LYS A 50 21.89 -7.51 -0.92
N ASP A 51 21.72 -7.27 -2.21
CA ASP A 51 20.56 -6.55 -2.75
C ASP A 51 19.26 -7.33 -2.53
N ALA A 52 19.31 -8.65 -2.67
CA ALA A 52 18.18 -9.51 -2.37
C ALA A 52 17.81 -9.49 -0.88
N GLN A 53 18.80 -9.47 0.02
CA GLN A 53 18.57 -9.32 1.47
C GLN A 53 17.99 -7.94 1.82
N ASN A 54 18.51 -6.87 1.21
CA ASN A 54 18.00 -5.51 1.37
C ASN A 54 16.54 -5.41 0.91
N THR A 55 16.25 -5.95 -0.27
CA THR A 55 14.89 -5.98 -0.83
C THR A 55 13.93 -6.74 0.08
N LEU A 56 14.34 -7.90 0.59
CA LEU A 56 13.54 -8.67 1.54
C LEU A 56 13.25 -7.89 2.83
N THR A 57 14.27 -7.22 3.37
CA THR A 57 14.13 -6.37 4.57
C THR A 57 13.16 -5.23 4.31
N PHE A 58 13.31 -4.52 3.18
CA PHE A 58 12.42 -3.45 2.79
C PHE A 58 10.96 -3.90 2.68
N LEU A 59 10.68 -5.03 2.02
CA LEU A 59 9.32 -5.55 1.87
C LEU A 59 8.69 -5.92 3.22
N ARG A 60 9.47 -6.49 4.14
CA ARG A 60 9.01 -6.78 5.52
C ARG A 60 8.68 -5.50 6.26
N SER A 61 9.58 -4.52 6.22
CA SER A 61 9.37 -3.22 6.86
C SER A 61 8.14 -2.51 6.30
N GLN A 62 7.93 -2.53 4.98
CA GLN A 62 6.76 -1.93 4.35
C GLN A 62 5.45 -2.57 4.83
N ARG A 63 5.42 -3.89 4.96
CA ARG A 63 4.25 -4.61 5.47
C ARG A 63 3.97 -4.24 6.93
N THR A 64 4.99 -4.29 7.78
CA THR A 64 4.85 -3.92 9.20
C THR A 64 4.43 -2.46 9.36
N HIS A 65 5.01 -1.56 8.56
CA HIS A 65 4.64 -0.15 8.53
C HIS A 65 3.16 0.03 8.17
N LYS A 66 2.67 -0.67 7.14
CA LYS A 66 1.25 -0.66 6.78
C LYS A 66 0.36 -1.18 7.92
N ASP A 67 0.75 -2.28 8.57
CA ASP A 67 0.00 -2.85 9.69
C ASP A 67 -0.06 -1.87 10.88
N LEU A 68 1.03 -1.16 11.17
CA LEU A 68 1.09 -0.14 12.22
C LEU A 68 0.24 1.09 11.88
N LEU A 69 0.31 1.58 10.64
CA LEU A 69 -0.54 2.68 10.18
C LEU A 69 -2.02 2.34 10.33
N GLN A 70 -2.44 1.15 9.90
CA GLN A 70 -3.84 0.73 10.02
C GLN A 70 -4.34 0.68 11.48
N ARG A 71 -3.46 0.35 12.44
CA ARG A 71 -3.82 0.26 13.86
C ARG A 71 -3.88 1.61 14.56
N TYR A 72 -2.92 2.48 14.29
CA TYR A 72 -2.73 3.71 15.06
C TYR A 72 -3.19 4.97 14.31
N ASN A 73 -3.33 4.92 12.99
CA ASN A 73 -3.80 6.02 12.17
C ASN A 73 -4.69 5.53 11.01
N PRO A 74 -5.91 5.04 11.30
CA PRO A 74 -6.81 4.52 10.28
C PRO A 74 -7.31 5.57 9.27
N LEU A 75 -7.07 6.86 9.53
CA LEU A 75 -7.41 7.98 8.64
C LEU A 75 -6.25 8.37 7.69
N SER A 76 -5.16 7.59 7.66
CA SER A 76 -3.99 7.89 6.83
C SER A 76 -4.21 7.70 5.33
N ASP A 77 -5.20 6.88 4.95
CA ASP A 77 -5.56 6.64 3.54
C ASP A 77 -6.53 7.71 2.98
N LEU A 78 -6.98 8.65 3.81
CA LEU A 78 -7.82 9.76 3.36
C LEU A 78 -6.97 10.81 2.65
N THR A 79 -7.43 11.26 1.48
CA THR A 79 -6.82 12.43 0.83
C THR A 79 -6.92 13.65 1.77
N PRO A 80 -6.10 14.70 1.57
CA PRO A 80 -6.18 15.92 2.38
C PRO A 80 -7.61 16.45 2.53
N GLU A 81 -8.41 16.40 1.46
CA GLU A 81 -9.82 16.84 1.44
C GLU A 81 -10.71 15.98 2.35
N GLU A 82 -10.53 14.66 2.33
CA GLU A 82 -11.32 13.73 3.13
C GLU A 82 -10.98 13.81 4.63
N ARG A 83 -9.72 14.10 4.98
CA ARG A 83 -9.32 14.40 6.36
C ARG A 83 -9.94 15.69 6.88
N VAL A 84 -10.00 16.74 6.05
CA VAL A 84 -10.64 18.01 6.42
C VAL A 84 -12.12 17.79 6.69
N ARG A 85 -12.83 17.04 5.83
CA ARG A 85 -14.24 16.69 6.03
C ARG A 85 -14.47 15.83 7.27
N ALA A 86 -13.64 14.82 7.52
CA ALA A 86 -13.71 14.00 8.73
C ALA A 86 -13.48 14.81 10.01
N THR A 87 -12.54 15.77 9.97
CA THR A 87 -12.29 16.70 11.07
C THR A 87 -13.47 17.65 11.27
N ALA A 88 -14.01 18.21 10.19
CA ALA A 88 -15.16 19.09 10.22
C ALA A 88 -16.40 18.41 10.84
N ARG A 89 -16.66 17.14 10.52
CA ARG A 89 -17.72 16.35 11.18
C ARG A 89 -17.43 16.10 12.67
N ARG A 90 -16.17 15.83 13.03
CA ARG A 90 -15.76 15.57 14.42
C ARG A 90 -15.87 16.82 15.31
N VAL A 91 -15.67 18.02 14.75
CA VAL A 91 -15.74 19.29 15.50
C VAL A 91 -17.09 20.02 15.34
N GLY A 92 -18.06 19.42 14.65
CA GLY A 92 -19.39 20.00 14.43
C GLY A 92 -19.42 21.16 13.42
N LEU A 93 -18.42 21.25 12.54
CA LEU A 93 -18.30 22.27 11.48
C LEU A 93 -18.97 21.86 10.15
N ASP A 94 -19.23 20.56 9.94
CA ASP A 94 -19.94 20.02 8.77
C ASP A 94 -21.34 19.53 9.22
N THR A 95 -22.28 20.46 9.39
CA THR A 95 -23.68 20.18 9.74
C THR A 95 -24.52 19.90 8.48
N PRO A 96 -25.41 18.89 8.47
CA PRO A 96 -26.35 18.68 7.37
C PRO A 96 -27.25 19.91 7.20
N VAL A 97 -27.53 20.30 5.95
CA VAL A 97 -28.49 21.37 5.66
C VAL A 97 -29.89 20.84 6.01
N GLU A 98 -30.43 21.25 7.15
CA GLU A 98 -31.84 21.06 7.45
C GLU A 98 -32.68 22.08 6.65
N HIS A 99 -33.70 21.57 5.95
CA HIS A 99 -34.74 22.28 5.22
C HIS A 99 -34.37 23.00 3.90
N VAL A 100 -34.71 22.33 2.78
CA VAL A 100 -35.15 23.03 1.56
C VAL A 100 -36.64 23.34 1.76
N GLU A 101 -36.99 24.61 1.95
CA GLU A 101 -38.39 25.02 1.95
C GLU A 101 -39.01 24.77 0.56
N PRO A 102 -40.22 24.19 0.46
CA PRO A 102 -40.90 24.03 -0.81
C PRO A 102 -41.27 25.41 -1.35
N SER A 103 -40.78 25.72 -2.55
CA SER A 103 -41.12 26.94 -3.28
C SER A 103 -42.64 27.10 -3.31
N LYS A 104 -43.15 28.17 -2.70
CA LYS A 104 -44.56 28.54 -2.76
C LYS A 104 -45.01 28.59 -4.22
N ALA A 105 -45.99 27.76 -4.52
CA ALA A 105 -46.76 27.80 -5.74
C ALA A 105 -47.34 29.20 -5.95
N GLU A 106 -47.25 29.63 -7.21
CA GLU A 106 -48.15 30.50 -7.95
C GLU A 106 -49.42 30.91 -7.18
N HIS A 107 -49.62 32.22 -6.97
CA HIS A 107 -50.94 32.88 -7.06
C HIS A 107 -50.78 34.40 -6.93
N SER A 108 -50.77 35.08 -8.09
CA SER A 108 -51.57 36.28 -8.45
C SER A 108 -50.88 37.07 -9.55
#